data_AF-A0A359KGU8-F1
#
_entry.id   AF-A0A359KGU8-F1
#
_cell.length_a   1.000
_cell.length_b   1.000
_cell.length_c   1.000
_cell.angle_alpha   90.00
_cell.angle_beta   90.00
_cell.angle_gamma   90.00
#
_symmetry.space_group_name_H-M   'P 1'
#
loop_
_entity.id
_entity.type
_entity.pdbx_description
1 polymer ?
#
loop_
_entity_poly.entity_id
_entity_poly.type
_entity_poly.pdbx_seq_one_letter_code
_entity_poly.pdbx_strand_id
1 'polypeptide(L)'
;MLEKTFEPKAAEPRIYAQWEDSGLFAPRAAQPTDGAADAYSIVIPPPNVTGSLHIGHALNNTLQDILARYHRMKGKAVLWLPGTDHAGIATQMVVERKLAAEGNIGRRDLGRDAFIEKVWEWKAESGGTIVRQLRRLGSSCDWSRERFTLDEGLNAAVRKVFVQLHKDGLIYRDKRLVNWDPHFQTAISDLEVEQKEVEGAYWHFAY
;
A
#
# COMPACT_ATOMS: atom_id res chain seq x y z
N MET A 1 5.17 -28.89 -34.65
CA MET A 1 6.25 -29.39 -33.78
C MET A 1 6.28 -28.52 -32.54
N LEU A 2 6.36 -29.11 -31.35
CA LEU A 2 6.59 -28.35 -30.11
C LEU A 2 8.04 -27.88 -30.08
N GLU A 3 8.25 -26.61 -29.72
CA GLU A 3 9.56 -26.04 -29.41
C GLU A 3 10.27 -26.88 -28.34
N LYS A 4 11.60 -27.07 -28.47
CA LYS A 4 12.38 -27.86 -27.49
C LYS A 4 12.63 -27.11 -26.18
N THR A 5 12.54 -25.78 -26.21
CA THR A 5 12.82 -24.90 -25.06
C THR A 5 11.56 -24.11 -24.72
N PHE A 6 11.22 -24.05 -23.43
CA PHE A 6 10.16 -23.17 -22.95
C PHE A 6 10.68 -21.73 -22.84
N GLU A 7 9.95 -20.77 -23.40
CA GLU A 7 10.27 -19.34 -23.39
C GLU A 7 9.33 -18.55 -22.46
N PRO A 8 9.70 -18.33 -21.18
CA PRO A 8 8.83 -17.66 -20.21
C PRO A 8 8.46 -16.23 -20.64
N LYS A 9 9.41 -15.52 -21.25
CA LYS A 9 9.21 -14.14 -21.71
C LYS A 9 8.07 -14.00 -22.73
N ALA A 10 7.84 -15.02 -23.56
CA ALA A 10 6.73 -15.06 -24.50
C ALA A 10 5.46 -15.67 -23.89
N ALA A 11 5.61 -16.68 -23.04
CA ALA A 11 4.47 -17.40 -22.48
C ALA A 11 3.74 -16.62 -21.37
N GLU A 12 4.47 -16.07 -20.39
CA GLU A 12 3.89 -15.46 -19.19
C GLU A 12 2.97 -14.27 -19.48
N PRO A 13 3.35 -13.26 -20.29
CA PRO A 13 2.45 -12.13 -20.57
C PRO A 13 1.16 -12.58 -21.25
N ARG A 14 1.27 -13.51 -22.22
CA ARG A 14 0.13 -14.04 -22.96
C ARG A 14 -0.83 -14.83 -22.05
N ILE A 15 -0.30 -15.68 -21.19
CA ILE A 15 -1.11 -16.49 -20.25
C ILE A 15 -1.78 -15.59 -19.21
N TYR A 16 -1.04 -14.62 -18.66
CA TYR A 16 -1.59 -13.70 -17.68
C TYR A 16 -2.74 -12.87 -18.25
N ALA A 17 -2.56 -12.31 -19.45
CA ALA A 17 -3.62 -11.56 -20.13
C ALA A 17 -4.88 -12.42 -20.33
N GLN A 18 -4.73 -13.67 -20.78
CA GLN A 18 -5.87 -14.59 -20.92
C GLN A 18 -6.62 -14.83 -19.60
N TRP A 19 -5.90 -15.00 -18.49
CA TRP A 19 -6.53 -15.19 -17.18
C TRP A 19 -7.21 -13.93 -16.66
N GLU A 20 -6.58 -12.77 -16.84
CA GLU A 20 -7.18 -11.50 -16.45
C GLU A 20 -8.45 -11.22 -17.26
N ASP A 21 -8.38 -11.32 -18.58
CA ASP A 21 -9.49 -11.04 -19.50
C ASP A 21 -10.68 -11.99 -19.28
N SER A 22 -10.43 -13.18 -18.74
CA SER A 22 -11.49 -14.15 -18.42
C SER A 22 -12.36 -13.77 -17.21
N GLY A 23 -11.95 -12.80 -16.40
CA GLY A 23 -12.63 -12.40 -15.16
C GLY A 23 -12.51 -13.41 -14.01
N LEU A 24 -11.73 -14.49 -14.17
CA LEU A 24 -11.58 -15.56 -13.18
C LEU A 24 -10.88 -15.15 -11.87
N PHE A 25 -10.31 -13.94 -11.81
CA PHE A 25 -9.72 -13.42 -10.59
C PHE A 25 -10.76 -12.90 -9.60
N ALA A 26 -11.94 -12.48 -10.09
CA ALA A 26 -13.04 -12.07 -9.25
C ALA A 26 -13.63 -13.27 -8.48
N PRO A 27 -14.27 -13.03 -7.31
CA PRO A 27 -15.02 -14.07 -6.64
C PRO A 27 -16.09 -14.67 -7.56
N ARG A 28 -16.26 -16.00 -7.52
CA ARG A 28 -17.38 -16.64 -8.23
C ARG A 28 -18.72 -16.09 -7.74
N ALA A 29 -19.75 -16.17 -8.59
CA ALA A 29 -21.11 -15.79 -8.20
C ALA A 29 -21.56 -16.57 -6.96
N ALA A 30 -22.22 -15.86 -6.04
CA ALA A 30 -22.82 -16.44 -4.85
C ALA A 30 -23.96 -17.38 -5.25
N GLN A 31 -24.01 -18.53 -4.59
CA GLN A 31 -25.07 -19.53 -4.72
C GLN A 31 -26.01 -19.45 -3.52
N PRO A 32 -27.30 -19.80 -3.66
CA PRO A 32 -28.24 -19.79 -2.53
C PRO A 32 -27.82 -20.66 -1.34
N THR A 33 -26.99 -21.66 -1.59
CA THR A 33 -26.47 -22.60 -0.58
C THR A 33 -25.16 -22.13 0.06
N ASP A 34 -24.54 -21.06 -0.43
CA ASP A 34 -23.25 -20.60 0.08
C ASP A 34 -23.40 -20.07 1.52
N GLY A 35 -22.50 -20.52 2.39
CA GLY A 35 -22.32 -20.00 3.73
C GLY A 35 -20.95 -19.32 3.92
N ALA A 36 -20.64 -18.95 5.16
CA ALA A 36 -19.35 -18.36 5.50
C ALA A 36 -18.15 -19.26 5.17
N ALA A 37 -18.34 -20.58 5.17
CA ALA A 37 -17.30 -21.55 4.84
C ALA A 37 -16.90 -21.53 3.36
N ASP A 38 -17.79 -21.08 2.47
CA ASP A 38 -17.57 -20.99 1.02
C ASP A 38 -16.82 -19.73 0.62
N ALA A 39 -16.80 -18.72 1.49
CA ALA A 39 -16.01 -17.51 1.29
C ALA A 39 -14.55 -17.71 1.71
N TYR A 40 -13.65 -17.03 1.01
CA TYR A 40 -12.26 -16.87 1.42
C TYR A 40 -11.77 -15.50 1.00
N SER A 41 -11.21 -14.72 1.92
CA SER A 41 -10.73 -13.39 1.58
C SER A 41 -9.35 -13.12 2.17
N ILE A 42 -8.54 -12.44 1.36
CA ILE A 42 -7.24 -11.90 1.74
C ILE A 42 -7.23 -10.44 1.29
N VAL A 43 -6.73 -9.55 2.13
CA VAL A 43 -6.42 -8.18 1.72
C VAL A 43 -4.91 -8.12 1.50
N ILE A 44 -4.47 -7.68 0.32
CA ILE A 44 -3.04 -7.41 0.10
C ILE A 44 -2.62 -6.34 1.11
N PRO A 45 -1.56 -6.56 1.92
CA PRO A 45 -0.94 -5.49 2.68
C PRO A 45 -0.51 -4.41 1.66
N PRO A 46 -1.21 -3.26 1.61
CA PRO A 46 -1.11 -2.37 0.48
C PRO A 46 0.30 -1.78 0.42
N PRO A 47 1.09 -2.01 -0.65
CA PRO A 47 2.41 -1.42 -0.76
C PRO A 47 2.33 0.11 -0.80
N ASN A 48 3.31 0.73 -0.15
CA ASN A 48 3.46 2.18 -0.12
C ASN A 48 3.81 2.72 -1.50
N VAL A 49 3.21 3.85 -1.90
CA VAL A 49 3.52 4.55 -3.15
C VAL A 49 4.83 5.34 -3.03
N THR A 50 5.92 4.67 -2.68
CA THR A 50 7.25 5.24 -2.43
C THR A 50 8.29 4.78 -3.44
N GLY A 51 7.88 4.15 -4.55
CA GLY A 51 8.77 3.68 -5.60
C GLY A 51 8.31 2.36 -6.22
N SER A 52 9.23 1.40 -6.30
CA SER A 52 9.03 0.07 -6.87
C SER A 52 9.06 -1.03 -5.81
N LEU A 53 8.44 -2.17 -6.12
CA LEU A 53 8.47 -3.36 -5.29
C LEU A 53 9.85 -4.03 -5.32
N HIS A 54 10.23 -4.60 -4.19
CA HIS A 54 11.44 -5.40 -3.97
C HIS A 54 11.12 -6.87 -3.64
N ILE A 55 12.14 -7.72 -3.47
CA ILE A 55 11.97 -9.18 -3.29
C ILE A 55 11.06 -9.57 -2.10
N GLY A 56 11.11 -8.83 -0.98
CA GLY A 56 10.16 -9.03 0.12
C GLY A 56 8.68 -8.91 -0.28
N HIS A 57 8.34 -7.98 -1.18
CA HIS A 57 6.99 -7.88 -1.73
C HIS A 57 6.64 -9.08 -2.62
N ALA A 58 7.61 -9.57 -3.41
CA ALA A 58 7.40 -10.75 -4.24
C ALA A 58 7.15 -12.01 -3.38
N LEU A 59 7.90 -12.18 -2.29
CA LEU A 59 7.66 -13.25 -1.32
C LEU A 59 6.25 -13.14 -0.71
N ASN A 60 5.89 -11.97 -0.19
CA ASN A 60 4.59 -11.75 0.46
C ASN A 60 3.41 -12.02 -0.48
N ASN A 61 3.47 -11.52 -1.72
CA ASN A 61 2.40 -11.70 -2.70
C ASN A 61 2.34 -13.13 -3.25
N THR A 62 3.48 -13.80 -3.45
CA THR A 62 3.51 -15.21 -3.86
C THR A 62 2.78 -16.10 -2.87
N LEU A 63 3.00 -15.91 -1.57
CA LEU A 63 2.33 -16.71 -0.53
C LEU A 63 0.82 -16.51 -0.54
N GLN A 64 0.37 -15.26 -0.68
CA GLN A 64 -1.06 -14.95 -0.77
C GLN A 64 -1.70 -15.50 -2.06
N ASP A 65 -1.01 -15.40 -3.20
CA ASP A 65 -1.50 -15.90 -4.49
C ASP A 65 -1.65 -17.43 -4.47
N ILE A 66 -0.69 -18.16 -3.88
CA ILE A 66 -0.79 -19.61 -3.69
C ILE A 66 -2.06 -19.96 -2.93
N LEU A 67 -2.33 -19.27 -1.81
CA LEU A 67 -3.53 -19.50 -1.00
C LEU A 67 -4.81 -19.15 -1.76
N ALA A 68 -4.83 -17.99 -2.44
CA ALA A 68 -5.97 -17.55 -3.23
C ALA A 68 -6.29 -18.57 -4.34
N ARG A 69 -5.29 -19.02 -5.10
CA ARG A 69 -5.44 -20.04 -6.15
C ARG A 69 -5.91 -21.37 -5.58
N TYR A 70 -5.27 -21.85 -4.51
CA TYR A 70 -5.64 -23.11 -3.86
C TYR A 70 -7.12 -23.10 -3.42
N HIS A 71 -7.56 -22.04 -2.74
CA HIS A 71 -8.96 -21.94 -2.30
C HIS A 71 -9.94 -21.77 -3.46
N ARG A 72 -9.55 -21.05 -4.53
CA ARG A 72 -10.37 -20.92 -5.74
C ARG A 72 -10.55 -22.28 -6.42
N MET A 73 -9.48 -23.09 -6.49
CA MET A 73 -9.53 -24.46 -7.00
C MET A 73 -10.36 -25.42 -6.12
N LYS A 74 -10.51 -25.12 -4.83
CA LYS A 74 -11.43 -25.84 -3.93
C LYS A 74 -12.89 -25.40 -4.07
N GLY A 75 -13.22 -24.53 -5.03
CA GLY A 75 -14.57 -24.05 -5.28
C GLY A 75 -15.02 -22.92 -4.35
N LYS A 76 -14.11 -22.29 -3.59
CA LYS A 76 -14.46 -21.14 -2.75
C LYS A 76 -14.66 -19.86 -3.56
N ALA A 77 -15.51 -18.97 -3.07
CA ALA A 77 -15.60 -17.58 -3.52
C ALA A 77 -14.43 -16.78 -2.93
N VAL A 78 -13.35 -16.68 -3.71
CA VAL A 78 -12.10 -16.04 -3.28
C VAL A 78 -12.08 -14.56 -3.64
N LEU A 79 -11.97 -13.69 -2.63
CA LEU A 79 -11.65 -12.27 -2.78
C LEU A 79 -10.23 -12.00 -2.29
N TRP A 80 -9.29 -11.90 -3.21
CA TRP A 80 -7.97 -11.33 -2.92
C TRP A 80 -7.97 -9.86 -3.35
N LEU A 81 -8.14 -8.95 -2.38
CA LEU A 81 -8.37 -7.52 -2.62
C LEU A 81 -7.03 -6.78 -2.80
N PRO A 82 -6.75 -6.19 -3.98
CA PRO A 82 -5.56 -5.39 -4.18
C PRO A 82 -5.77 -3.93 -3.74
N GLY A 83 -4.66 -3.27 -3.39
CA GLY A 83 -4.65 -1.84 -3.16
C GLY A 83 -3.27 -1.29 -2.89
N THR A 84 -3.16 0.03 -2.81
CA THR A 84 -1.91 0.76 -2.52
C THR A 84 -2.10 1.75 -1.38
N ASP A 85 -1.02 2.00 -0.63
CA ASP A 85 -1.01 2.92 0.50
C ASP A 85 -0.34 4.25 0.13
N HIS A 86 -0.99 5.36 0.49
CA HIS A 86 -0.47 6.71 0.37
C HIS A 86 0.75 6.98 1.25
N ALA A 87 0.93 6.19 2.32
CA ALA A 87 2.11 6.18 3.19
C ALA A 87 2.53 7.53 3.79
N GLY A 88 1.63 8.51 3.84
CA GLY A 88 1.79 9.83 4.46
C GLY A 88 3.21 10.40 4.40
N ILE A 89 3.90 10.36 5.54
CA ILE A 89 5.25 10.92 5.74
C ILE A 89 6.30 10.30 4.80
N ALA A 90 6.19 9.01 4.47
CA ALA A 90 7.14 8.33 3.60
C ALA A 90 7.02 8.82 2.16
N THR A 91 5.81 9.01 1.66
CA THR A 91 5.59 9.58 0.31
C THR A 91 5.98 11.05 0.26
N GLN A 92 5.69 11.82 1.31
CA GLN A 92 6.15 13.20 1.41
C GLN A 92 7.68 13.27 1.30
N MET A 93 8.42 12.44 2.06
CA MET A 93 9.88 12.39 2.02
C MET A 93 10.42 12.09 0.61
N VAL A 94 9.83 11.13 -0.10
CA VAL A 94 10.29 10.76 -1.44
C VAL A 94 10.07 11.90 -2.44
N VAL A 95 8.91 12.56 -2.39
CA VAL A 95 8.60 13.70 -3.27
C VAL A 95 9.51 14.90 -2.94
N GLU A 96 9.75 15.20 -1.65
CA GLU A 96 10.69 16.25 -1.26
C GLU A 96 12.11 15.98 -1.76
N ARG A 97 12.60 14.73 -1.68
CA ARG A 97 13.92 14.37 -2.23
C ARG A 97 13.98 14.51 -3.75
N LYS A 98 12.91 14.18 -4.47
CA LYS A 98 12.82 14.35 -5.93
C LYS A 98 12.86 15.82 -6.31
N LEU A 99 12.08 16.66 -5.64
CA LEU A 99 12.07 18.12 -5.85
C LEU A 99 13.43 18.75 -5.56
N ALA A 100 14.10 18.30 -4.49
CA ALA A 100 15.45 18.73 -4.19
C ALA A 100 16.43 18.36 -5.32
N ALA A 101 16.37 17.13 -5.83
CA ALA A 101 17.25 16.68 -6.92
C ALA A 101 16.99 17.38 -8.27
N GLU A 102 15.73 17.70 -8.60
CA GLU A 102 15.35 18.29 -9.89
C GLU A 102 15.57 19.81 -9.97
N GLY A 103 15.53 20.51 -8.84
CA GLY A 103 15.64 21.97 -8.85
C GLY A 103 15.93 22.64 -7.51
N ASN A 104 16.25 21.87 -6.45
CA ASN A 104 16.48 22.38 -5.10
C ASN A 104 15.33 23.26 -4.54
N ILE A 105 14.09 23.00 -4.96
CA ILE A 105 12.91 23.71 -4.46
C ILE A 105 12.38 23.00 -3.21
N GLY A 106 12.28 23.72 -2.09
CA GLY A 106 11.67 23.19 -0.88
C GLY A 106 10.13 23.14 -0.96
N ARG A 107 9.49 22.19 -0.28
CA ARG A 107 8.02 22.07 -0.26
C ARG A 107 7.30 23.34 0.20
N ARG A 108 7.95 24.15 1.05
CA ARG A 108 7.40 25.40 1.58
C ARG A 108 7.40 26.49 0.52
N ASP A 109 8.46 26.56 -0.27
CA ASP A 109 8.59 27.54 -1.36
C ASP A 109 7.62 27.21 -2.50
N LEU A 110 7.37 25.92 -2.74
CA LEU A 110 6.37 25.46 -3.71
C LEU A 110 4.93 25.80 -3.28
N GLY A 111 4.67 25.84 -1.97
CA GLY A 111 3.33 26.01 -1.42
C GLY A 111 2.52 24.71 -1.39
N ARG A 112 1.49 24.68 -0.54
CA ARG A 112 0.73 23.46 -0.21
C ARG A 112 0.07 22.81 -1.42
N ASP A 113 -0.69 23.59 -2.19
CA ASP A 113 -1.54 23.03 -3.24
C ASP A 113 -0.69 22.48 -4.39
N ALA A 114 0.34 23.22 -4.83
CA ALA A 114 1.29 22.74 -5.82
C ALA A 114 2.10 21.51 -5.33
N PHE A 115 2.45 21.44 -4.04
CA PHE A 115 3.07 20.25 -3.48
C PHE A 115 2.14 19.04 -3.50
N ILE A 116 0.86 19.21 -3.18
CA ILE A 116 -0.14 18.14 -3.25
C ILE A 116 -0.28 17.61 -4.68
N GLU A 117 -0.29 18.49 -5.69
CA GLU A 117 -0.29 18.05 -7.10
C GLU A 117 0.94 17.19 -7.42
N LYS A 118 2.13 17.57 -6.95
CA LYS A 118 3.35 16.75 -7.12
C LYS A 118 3.25 15.39 -6.44
N VAL A 119 2.60 15.30 -5.28
CA VAL A 119 2.34 14.03 -4.60
C VAL A 119 1.40 13.14 -5.43
N TRP A 120 0.37 13.71 -6.05
CA TRP A 120 -0.54 12.95 -6.93
C TRP A 120 0.11 12.51 -8.24
N GLU A 121 0.94 13.35 -8.85
CA GLU A 121 1.77 12.97 -10.00
C GLU A 121 2.65 11.77 -9.66
N TRP A 122 3.34 11.83 -8.51
CA TRP A 122 4.17 10.73 -8.02
C TRP A 122 3.36 9.46 -7.73
N LYS A 123 2.19 9.58 -7.13
CA LYS A 123 1.28 8.46 -6.87
C LYS A 123 0.91 7.74 -8.16
N ALA A 124 0.63 8.48 -9.24
CA ALA A 124 0.29 7.88 -10.54
C ALA A 124 1.47 7.09 -11.11
N GLU A 125 2.68 7.64 -11.03
CA GLU A 125 3.93 7.00 -11.48
C GLU A 125 4.26 5.72 -10.68
N SER A 126 4.32 5.84 -9.35
CA SER A 126 4.67 4.74 -8.44
C SER A 126 3.57 3.68 -8.39
N GLY A 127 2.30 4.07 -8.25
CA GLY A 127 1.17 3.15 -8.23
C GLY A 127 1.06 2.34 -9.52
N GLY A 128 1.21 2.99 -10.68
CA GLY A 128 1.22 2.29 -11.97
C GLY A 128 2.37 1.28 -12.08
N THR A 129 3.54 1.60 -11.52
CA THR A 129 4.70 0.69 -11.49
C THR A 129 4.44 -0.53 -10.60
N ILE A 130 3.92 -0.31 -9.40
CA ILE A 130 3.56 -1.37 -8.44
C ILE A 130 2.57 -2.35 -9.08
N VAL A 131 1.49 -1.83 -9.69
CA VAL A 131 0.48 -2.66 -10.35
C VAL A 131 1.10 -3.49 -11.47
N ARG A 132 1.92 -2.88 -12.33
CA ARG A 132 2.64 -3.62 -13.38
C ARG A 132 3.55 -4.72 -12.83
N GLN A 133 4.24 -4.48 -11.73
CA GLN A 133 5.11 -5.49 -11.10
C GLN A 133 4.31 -6.67 -10.53
N LEU A 134 3.20 -6.40 -9.82
CA LEU A 134 2.33 -7.45 -9.28
C LEU A 134 1.68 -8.29 -10.39
N ARG A 135 1.27 -7.65 -11.48
CA ARG A 135 0.75 -8.32 -12.68
C ARG A 135 1.82 -9.18 -13.34
N ARG A 136 3.04 -8.65 -13.46
CA ARG A 136 4.19 -9.38 -14.01
C ARG A 136 4.58 -10.58 -13.16
N LEU A 137 4.39 -10.52 -11.84
CA LEU A 137 4.57 -11.66 -10.93
C LEU A 137 3.46 -12.72 -11.05
N GLY A 138 2.37 -12.43 -11.77
CA GLY A 138 1.26 -13.37 -11.95
C GLY A 138 0.18 -13.30 -10.88
N SER A 139 0.08 -12.21 -10.11
CA SER A 139 -0.91 -12.07 -9.02
C SER A 139 -2.35 -12.21 -9.56
N SER A 140 -3.11 -13.16 -9.01
CA SER A 140 -4.52 -13.43 -9.36
C SER A 140 -5.55 -12.71 -8.49
N CYS A 141 -5.21 -11.49 -8.05
CA CYS A 141 -6.09 -10.63 -7.25
C CYS A 141 -7.17 -9.96 -8.12
N ASP A 142 -8.25 -9.52 -7.47
CA ASP A 142 -9.39 -8.89 -8.15
C ASP A 142 -9.10 -7.42 -8.45
N TRP A 143 -8.45 -7.17 -9.59
CA TRP A 143 -8.09 -5.83 -10.07
C TRP A 143 -9.29 -4.91 -10.29
N SER A 144 -10.50 -5.45 -10.50
CA SER A 144 -11.72 -4.64 -10.62
C SER A 144 -12.08 -3.91 -9.32
N ARG A 145 -11.50 -4.34 -8.19
CA ARG A 145 -11.72 -3.80 -6.85
C ARG A 145 -10.49 -3.13 -6.27
N GLU A 146 -9.50 -2.75 -7.09
CA GLU A 146 -8.31 -2.05 -6.62
C GLU A 146 -8.68 -0.83 -5.76
N ARG A 147 -8.03 -0.70 -4.61
CA ARG A 147 -8.24 0.42 -3.68
C ARG A 147 -7.00 1.28 -3.51
N PHE A 148 -7.22 2.53 -3.18
CA PHE A 148 -6.18 3.44 -2.75
C PHE A 148 -6.62 4.09 -1.44
N THR A 149 -5.73 4.17 -0.45
CA THR A 149 -6.08 4.64 0.90
C THR A 149 -6.70 6.05 0.95
N LEU A 150 -6.43 6.91 -0.03
CA LEU A 150 -7.08 8.22 -0.18
C LEU A 150 -8.21 8.24 -1.22
N ASP A 151 -8.72 7.09 -1.66
CA ASP A 151 -9.92 7.02 -2.48
C ASP A 151 -11.18 7.43 -1.69
N GLU A 152 -12.25 7.76 -2.41
CA GLU A 152 -13.48 8.28 -1.81
C GLU A 152 -14.08 7.32 -0.76
N GLY A 153 -14.07 6.02 -1.06
CA GLY A 153 -14.65 4.99 -0.19
C GLY A 153 -13.87 4.82 1.10
N LEU A 154 -12.54 4.73 1.02
CA LEU A 154 -11.68 4.59 2.19
C LEU A 154 -11.61 5.88 3.01
N ASN A 155 -11.64 7.06 2.38
CA ASN A 155 -11.77 8.34 3.08
C ASN A 155 -13.07 8.42 3.88
N ALA A 156 -14.19 7.96 3.30
CA ALA A 156 -15.46 7.91 4.01
C ALA A 156 -15.41 6.93 5.20
N ALA A 157 -14.75 5.78 5.04
CA ALA A 157 -14.56 4.81 6.11
C ALA A 157 -13.73 5.38 7.27
N VAL A 158 -12.59 6.02 6.99
CA VAL A 158 -11.75 6.68 8.00
C VAL A 158 -12.53 7.76 8.73
N ARG A 159 -13.26 8.63 8.01
CA ARG A 159 -14.08 9.68 8.62
C ARG A 159 -15.17 9.09 9.54
N LYS A 160 -15.85 8.03 9.10
CA LYS A 160 -16.87 7.35 9.91
C LYS A 160 -16.26 6.84 11.21
N VAL A 161 -15.15 6.11 11.14
CA VAL A 161 -14.49 5.52 12.32
C VAL A 161 -13.98 6.62 13.25
N PHE A 162 -13.33 7.66 12.73
CA PHE A 162 -12.86 8.80 13.53
C PHE A 162 -14.01 9.46 14.29
N VAL A 163 -15.12 9.79 13.61
CA VAL A 163 -16.29 10.42 14.24
C VAL A 163 -16.94 9.51 15.27
N GLN A 164 -17.02 8.20 15.00
CA GLN A 164 -17.55 7.22 15.94
C GLN A 164 -16.68 7.15 17.21
N LEU A 165 -15.38 6.94 17.06
CA LEU A 165 -14.45 6.87 18.20
C LEU A 165 -14.39 8.17 18.99
N HIS A 166 -14.54 9.33 18.35
CA HIS A 166 -14.67 10.61 19.04
C HIS A 166 -15.97 10.70 19.86
N LYS A 167 -17.12 10.28 19.29
CA LYS A 167 -18.40 10.24 20.02
C LYS A 167 -18.38 9.28 21.21
N ASP A 168 -17.65 8.17 21.07
CA ASP A 168 -17.47 7.17 22.13
C ASP A 168 -16.44 7.61 23.20
N GLY A 169 -15.83 8.79 23.05
CA GLY A 169 -14.85 9.34 23.99
C GLY A 169 -13.45 8.71 23.90
N LEU A 170 -13.19 7.91 22.86
CA LEU A 170 -11.92 7.21 22.62
C LEU A 170 -10.89 8.07 21.86
N ILE A 171 -11.35 9.06 21.10
CA ILE A 171 -10.51 10.09 20.47
C ILE A 171 -10.79 11.42 21.16
N TYR A 172 -9.73 12.11 21.60
CA TYR A 172 -9.80 13.40 22.28
C TYR A 172 -8.64 14.30 21.87
N ARG A 173 -8.74 15.58 22.23
CA ARG A 173 -7.68 16.59 22.03
C ARG A 173 -7.14 17.03 23.38
N ASP A 174 -5.83 16.98 23.54
CA ASP A 174 -5.14 17.34 24.79
C ASP A 174 -3.73 17.88 24.48
N LYS A 175 -3.09 18.49 25.47
CA LYS A 175 -1.68 18.88 25.42
C LYS A 175 -0.85 17.82 26.14
N ARG A 176 -0.14 17.01 25.37
CA ARG A 176 0.75 15.96 25.90
C ARG A 176 2.15 16.11 25.36
N LEU A 177 3.12 15.51 26.06
CA LEU A 177 4.45 15.32 25.52
C LEU A 177 4.33 14.35 24.34
N VAL A 178 4.93 14.73 23.22
CA VAL A 178 4.90 13.96 21.96
C VAL A 178 6.31 13.84 21.43
N ASN A 179 6.58 12.78 20.67
CA ASN A 179 7.78 12.70 19.85
C ASN A 179 7.60 13.67 18.68
N TRP A 180 8.45 14.68 18.58
CA TRP A 180 8.41 15.69 17.54
C TRP A 180 9.59 15.51 16.59
N ASP A 181 9.30 15.35 15.30
CA ASP A 181 10.33 15.35 14.27
C ASP A 181 10.64 16.81 13.86
N PRO A 182 11.85 17.35 14.14
CA PRO A 182 12.19 18.73 13.81
C PRO A 182 12.40 18.96 12.30
N HIS A 183 12.70 17.91 11.53
CA HIS A 183 12.90 17.99 10.09
C HIS A 183 11.57 18.05 9.35
N PHE A 184 10.68 17.08 9.59
CA PHE A 184 9.36 17.04 8.96
C PHE A 184 8.33 17.95 9.63
N GLN A 185 8.60 18.37 10.86
CA GLN A 185 7.77 19.29 11.65
C GLN A 185 6.38 18.72 11.91
N THR A 186 6.35 17.49 12.39
CA THR A 186 5.14 16.78 12.77
C THR A 186 5.38 15.96 14.03
N ALA A 187 4.31 15.68 14.76
CA ALA A 187 4.34 14.63 15.78
C ALA A 187 4.42 13.26 15.10
N ILE A 188 5.14 12.33 15.72
CA ILE A 188 5.24 10.92 15.32
C ILE A 188 4.86 10.02 16.51
N SER A 189 4.31 8.85 16.21
CA SER A 189 3.96 7.84 17.21
C SER A 189 5.20 7.14 17.75
N ASP A 190 5.10 6.52 18.93
CA ASP A 190 6.22 5.75 19.52
C ASP A 190 6.71 4.63 18.59
N LEU A 191 5.81 4.03 17.79
CA LEU A 191 6.16 2.98 16.82
C LEU A 191 6.99 3.49 15.63
N GLU A 192 7.02 4.79 15.40
CA GLU A 192 7.81 5.44 14.35
C GLU A 192 9.18 5.92 14.86
N VAL A 193 9.45 5.81 16.16
CA VAL A 193 10.72 6.22 16.78
C VAL A 193 11.68 5.04 16.86
N GLU A 194 12.83 5.17 16.20
CA GLU A 194 13.93 4.21 16.28
C GLU A 194 14.98 4.69 17.30
N GLN A 195 15.22 3.91 18.35
CA GLN A 195 16.23 4.21 19.37
C GLN A 195 17.62 3.84 18.84
N LYS A 196 18.54 4.81 18.83
CA LYS A 196 19.93 4.62 18.39
C LYS A 196 20.89 5.03 19.48
N GLU A 197 21.87 4.17 19.76
CA GLU A 197 22.99 4.55 20.61
C GLU A 197 23.87 5.57 19.89
N VAL A 198 24.14 6.69 20.55
CA VAL A 198 24.99 7.77 20.04
C VAL A 198 25.94 8.21 21.14
N GLU A 199 27.18 8.56 20.76
CA GLU A 199 28.10 9.18 21.71
C GLU A 199 27.56 10.55 22.14
N GLY A 200 27.48 10.77 23.44
CA GLY A 200 26.97 12.00 24.03
C GLY A 200 27.82 12.44 25.22
N ALA A 201 27.35 13.46 25.93
CA ALA A 201 28.02 13.97 27.12
C ALA A 201 27.06 13.94 28.32
N TYR A 202 27.58 13.51 29.47
CA TYR A 202 26.85 13.49 30.74
C TYR A 202 27.46 14.56 31.67
N TRP A 203 26.75 15.68 31.82
CA TRP A 203 27.21 16.84 32.60
C TRP A 203 26.56 16.84 33.99
N HIS A 204 27.32 17.18 35.02
CA HIS A 204 26.82 17.34 36.39
C HIS A 204 26.84 18.81 36.79
N PHE A 205 25.68 19.33 37.21
CA PHE A 205 25.51 20.72 37.66
C PHE A 205 25.08 20.73 39.13
N ALA A 206 25.60 21.68 39.92
CA ALA A 206 25.16 21.96 41.28
C ALA A 206 24.72 23.43 41.37
N TYR A 207 23.56 23.68 41.96
CA TYR A 207 22.96 25.00 42.15
C TYR A 207 22.46 25.16 43.58
#